data_AF-A0A7C1M7Z9-F1
#
_entry.id   AF-A0A7C1M7Z9-F1
#
_cell.length_a   1.000
_cell.length_b   1.000
_cell.length_c   1.000
_cell.angle_alpha   90.00
_cell.angle_beta   90.00
_cell.angle_gamma   90.00
#
_symmetry.space_group_name_H-M   'P 1'
#
loop_
_entity.id
_entity.type
_entity.pdbx_description
1 polymer ?
#
loop_
_entity_poly.entity_id
_entity_poly.type
_entity_poly.pdbx_seq_one_letter_code
_entity_poly.pdbx_strand_id
1 'polypeptide(L)'
;MGLKPITEEERASFEAFIRANPRACDDLPVTLPSGFLVEDFNPECASCGHDIPSSSAWLKRDRMVFAHKTVETWEVRGVCRTCATVTPCYMRFHSDGHFDTIIGRSWRRGDLDGSTSLVSRIAAAIRKLFS
;
A
#
# COMPACT_ATOMS: atom_id res chain seq x y z
N MET A 1 22.89 -3.78 -9.40
CA MET A 1 21.81 -4.01 -10.38
C MET A 1 21.34 -2.66 -10.88
N GLY A 2 21.50 -2.36 -12.17
CA GLY A 2 21.07 -1.08 -12.74
C GLY A 2 19.56 -1.01 -12.84
N LEU A 3 18.96 0.12 -12.43
CA LEU A 3 17.53 0.38 -12.62
C LEU A 3 17.25 0.41 -14.13
N LYS A 4 16.41 -0.49 -14.61
CA LYS A 4 15.96 -0.48 -16.00
C LYS A 4 15.16 0.81 -16.23
N PRO A 5 15.42 1.57 -17.31
CA PRO A 5 14.57 2.70 -17.67
C PRO A 5 13.11 2.24 -17.84
N ILE A 6 12.18 3.04 -17.34
CA ILE A 6 10.74 2.79 -17.56
C ILE A 6 10.45 2.87 -19.06
N THR A 7 9.59 1.98 -19.56
CA THR A 7 9.09 2.08 -20.93
C THR A 7 8.08 3.22 -21.03
N GLU A 8 7.81 3.67 -22.26
CA GLU A 8 6.78 4.69 -22.50
C GLU A 8 5.38 4.19 -22.08
N GLU A 9 5.12 2.90 -22.26
CA GLU A 9 3.89 2.25 -21.80
C GLU A 9 3.78 2.25 -20.27
N GLU A 10 4.86 1.94 -19.55
CA GLU A 10 4.90 1.99 -18.08
C GLU A 10 4.70 3.42 -17.57
N ARG A 11 5.28 4.42 -18.25
CA ARG A 11 5.07 5.84 -17.97
C ARG A 11 3.61 6.24 -18.17
N ALA A 12 3.03 5.95 -19.33
CA ALA A 12 1.65 6.30 -19.64
C ALA A 12 0.66 5.62 -18.69
N SER A 13 0.89 4.35 -18.34
CA SER A 13 0.12 3.61 -17.35
C SER A 13 0.19 4.27 -15.97
N PHE A 14 1.39 4.67 -15.53
CA PHE A 14 1.57 5.38 -14.27
C PHE A 14 0.86 6.75 -14.28
N GLU A 15 1.00 7.52 -15.35
CA GLU A 15 0.35 8.83 -15.50
C GLU A 15 -1.19 8.73 -15.51
N ALA A 16 -1.74 7.71 -16.15
CA ALA A 16 -3.17 7.43 -16.11
C ALA A 16 -3.62 7.07 -14.69
N PHE A 17 -2.85 6.24 -13.99
CA PHE A 17 -3.15 5.84 -12.61
C PHE A 17 -3.17 7.03 -11.66
N ILE A 18 -2.14 7.90 -11.67
CA ILE A 18 -2.07 9.06 -10.75
C ILE A 18 -3.13 10.12 -11.06
N ARG A 19 -3.65 10.17 -12.29
CA ARG A 19 -4.71 11.09 -12.70
C ARG A 19 -6.09 10.61 -12.24
N ALA A 20 -6.31 9.30 -12.23
CA ALA A 20 -7.59 8.71 -11.88
C ALA A 20 -7.79 8.50 -10.38
N ASN A 21 -6.72 8.50 -9.59
CA ASN A 21 -6.76 8.11 -8.18
C ASN A 21 -6.21 9.23 -7.27
N PRO A 22 -6.75 9.39 -6.05
CA PRO A 22 -6.25 10.37 -5.10
C PRO A 22 -4.88 9.97 -4.54
N ARG A 23 -4.20 10.92 -3.90
CA ARG A 23 -3.05 10.60 -3.05
C ARG A 23 -3.54 9.91 -1.78
N ALA A 24 -2.70 9.08 -1.18
CA ALA A 24 -3.03 8.39 0.06
C ALA A 24 -3.33 9.39 1.20
N CYS A 25 -2.63 10.53 1.27
CA CYS A 25 -2.90 11.55 2.27
C CYS A 25 -4.25 12.25 2.11
N ASP A 26 -4.85 12.21 0.91
CA ASP A 26 -6.14 12.87 0.63
C ASP A 26 -7.33 11.94 0.90
N ASP A 27 -7.08 10.63 0.97
CA ASP A 27 -8.11 9.57 1.13
C ASP A 27 -8.11 8.93 2.54
N LEU A 28 -7.20 9.38 3.41
CA LEU A 28 -7.05 8.92 4.79
C LEU A 28 -7.41 10.06 5.78
N PRO A 29 -7.92 9.74 6.98
CA PRO A 29 -8.07 8.40 7.57
C PRO A 29 -9.24 7.60 7.01
N VAL A 30 -9.18 6.26 7.08
CA VAL A 30 -10.30 5.39 6.69
C VAL A 30 -10.45 4.13 7.54
N THR A 31 -11.70 3.68 7.71
CA THR A 31 -12.04 2.43 8.40
C THR A 31 -12.16 1.27 7.42
N LEU A 32 -11.36 0.22 7.65
CA LEU A 32 -11.36 -1.03 6.89
C LEU A 32 -12.57 -1.90 7.22
N PRO A 33 -12.85 -2.95 6.42
CA PRO A 33 -13.99 -3.84 6.68
C PRO A 33 -13.96 -4.56 8.04
N SER A 34 -12.78 -4.74 8.63
CA SER A 34 -12.60 -5.31 9.98
C SER A 34 -12.92 -4.31 11.10
N GLY A 35 -13.18 -3.04 10.78
CA GLY A 35 -13.31 -1.95 11.76
C GLY A 35 -11.99 -1.28 12.12
N PHE A 36 -10.85 -1.74 11.58
CA PHE A 36 -9.54 -1.12 11.82
C PHE A 36 -9.44 0.26 11.14
N LEU A 37 -9.03 1.28 11.91
CA LEU A 37 -8.81 2.64 11.41
C LEU A 37 -7.38 2.79 10.89
N VAL A 38 -7.23 3.09 9.61
CA VAL A 38 -5.95 3.47 8.99
C VAL A 38 -5.88 5.00 8.99
N GLU A 39 -4.98 5.57 9.78
CA GLU A 39 -4.80 7.01 9.90
C GLU A 39 -3.80 7.58 8.89
N ASP A 40 -2.76 6.80 8.57
CA ASP A 40 -1.75 7.14 7.58
C ASP A 40 -1.22 5.86 6.93
N PHE A 41 -0.68 6.00 5.73
CA PHE A 41 -0.17 4.89 4.94
C PHE A 41 1.06 5.29 4.13
N ASN A 42 2.23 4.80 4.56
CA ASN A 42 3.51 5.06 3.94
C ASN A 42 4.07 3.75 3.36
N PRO A 43 3.88 3.45 2.06
CA PRO A 43 4.37 2.22 1.47
C PRO A 43 5.91 2.20 1.42
N GLU A 44 6.51 1.03 1.59
CA GLU A 44 7.96 0.85 1.51
C GLU A 44 8.44 0.81 0.05
N CYS A 45 9.53 1.50 -0.28
CA CYS A 45 10.13 1.45 -1.60
C CYS A 45 10.81 0.10 -1.85
N ALA A 46 10.38 -0.62 -2.89
CA ALA A 46 10.93 -1.93 -3.25
C ALA A 46 12.42 -1.92 -3.66
N SER A 47 12.98 -0.76 -3.99
CA SER A 47 14.39 -0.65 -4.38
C SER A 47 15.32 -0.34 -3.22
N CYS A 48 14.90 0.48 -2.26
CA CYS A 48 15.80 1.00 -1.21
C CYS A 48 15.26 0.85 0.22
N GLY A 49 14.08 0.26 0.40
CA GLY A 49 13.47 0.00 1.70
C GLY A 49 13.02 1.26 2.46
N HIS A 50 13.12 2.45 1.87
CA HIS A 50 12.68 3.68 2.52
C HIS A 50 11.17 3.85 2.38
N ASP A 51 10.56 4.41 3.42
CA ASP A 51 9.14 4.78 3.40
C ASP A 51 8.88 5.86 2.34
N ILE A 52 7.86 5.64 1.53
CA ILE A 52 7.34 6.62 0.58
C ILE A 52 6.23 7.39 1.30
N PRO A 53 6.35 8.73 1.45
CA PRO A 53 5.31 9.51 2.11
C PRO A 53 3.95 9.37 1.42
N SER A 54 2.86 9.40 2.18
CA SER A 54 1.48 9.35 1.66
C SER A 54 1.15 10.45 0.65
N SER A 55 1.86 11.59 0.68
CA SER A 55 1.78 12.66 -0.33
C SER A 55 2.48 12.35 -1.67
N SER A 56 3.25 11.27 -1.73
CA SER A 56 3.95 10.75 -2.92
C SER A 56 3.51 9.32 -3.25
N ALA A 57 2.34 8.92 -2.76
CA ALA A 57 1.68 7.65 -3.05
C ALA A 57 0.25 7.91 -3.49
N TRP A 58 -0.19 7.22 -4.54
CA TRP A 58 -1.55 7.26 -5.06
C TRP A 58 -2.23 5.94 -4.82
N LEU A 59 -3.52 5.98 -4.46
CA LEU A 59 -4.24 4.84 -3.94
C LEU A 59 -5.54 4.64 -4.72
N LYS A 60 -5.70 3.45 -5.32
CA LYS A 60 -6.98 2.96 -5.81
C LYS A 60 -7.55 1.97 -4.79
N ARG A 61 -8.80 2.16 -4.41
CA ARG A 61 -9.51 1.28 -3.48
C ARG A 61 -10.71 0.66 -4.15
N ASP A 62 -10.83 -0.65 -4.01
CA ASP A 62 -11.99 -1.41 -4.46
C ASP A 62 -12.50 -2.26 -3.29
N ARG A 63 -13.81 -2.35 -3.11
CA ARG A 63 -14.43 -3.15 -2.05
C ARG A 63 -15.35 -4.20 -2.66
N MET A 64 -15.14 -5.46 -2.28
CA MET A 64 -15.93 -6.61 -2.71
C MET A 64 -16.62 -7.25 -1.49
N VAL A 65 -17.91 -7.52 -1.63
CA VAL A 65 -18.73 -8.15 -0.58
C VAL A 65 -19.17 -9.54 -1.05
N PHE A 66 -18.82 -10.56 -0.28
CA PHE A 66 -19.12 -11.97 -0.52
C PHE A 66 -19.96 -12.53 0.62
N ALA A 67 -21.29 -12.49 0.52
CA ALA A 67 -22.26 -12.97 1.52
C ALA A 67 -21.99 -12.53 2.97
N HIS A 68 -21.01 -13.12 3.66
CA HIS A 68 -20.60 -12.82 5.04
C HIS A 68 -19.15 -12.32 5.18
N LYS A 69 -18.42 -12.12 4.07
CA LYS A 69 -17.04 -11.63 4.06
C LYS A 69 -16.93 -10.39 3.20
N THR A 70 -16.16 -9.42 3.65
CA THR A 70 -15.81 -8.24 2.85
C THR A 70 -14.30 -8.20 2.67
N VAL A 71 -13.87 -7.94 1.43
CA VAL A 71 -12.47 -7.72 1.10
C VAL A 71 -12.33 -6.33 0.50
N GLU A 72 -11.45 -5.52 1.07
CA GLU A 72 -11.06 -4.25 0.49
C GLU A 72 -9.64 -4.36 -0.07
N THR A 73 -9.45 -3.93 -1.31
CA THR A 73 -8.15 -4.02 -1.99
C THR A 73 -7.61 -2.65 -2.28
N TRP A 74 -6.34 -2.45 -1.99
CA TRP A 74 -5.61 -1.21 -2.19
C TRP A 74 -4.53 -1.47 -3.24
N GLU A 75 -4.67 -0.86 -4.41
CA GLU A 75 -3.58 -0.77 -5.38
C GLU A 75 -2.90 0.58 -5.21
N VAL A 76 -1.58 0.54 -5.05
CA VAL A 76 -0.78 1.71 -4.70
C VAL A 76 0.35 1.87 -5.69
N ARG A 77 0.57 3.11 -6.14
CA ARG A 77 1.77 3.50 -6.87
C ARG A 77 2.46 4.62 -6.10
N GLY A 78 3.64 4.33 -5.56
CA GLY A 78 4.45 5.29 -4.80
C GLY A 78 5.69 5.73 -5.57
N VAL A 79 6.08 7.00 -5.46
CA VAL A 79 7.35 7.50 -6.00
C VAL A 79 8.32 7.76 -4.85
N CYS A 80 9.39 6.97 -4.79
CA CYS A 80 10.43 7.16 -3.78
C CYS A 80 11.24 8.43 -4.09
N ARG A 81 11.35 9.33 -3.10
CA ARG A 81 12.12 10.58 -3.24
C ARG A 81 13.64 10.35 -3.23
N THR A 82 14.09 9.23 -2.67
CA THR A 82 15.53 8.91 -2.55
C THR A 82 16.09 8.32 -3.84
N CYS A 83 15.43 7.31 -4.40
CA CYS A 83 15.91 6.60 -5.59
C CYS A 83 15.09 6.86 -6.86
N ALA A 84 14.16 7.82 -6.82
CA ALA A 84 13.29 8.22 -7.94
C ALA A 84 12.56 7.03 -8.61
N THR A 85 12.33 5.95 -7.86
CA THR A 85 11.76 4.71 -8.38
C THR A 85 10.27 4.64 -8.07
N VAL A 86 9.47 4.26 -9.07
CA VAL A 86 8.06 3.93 -8.91
C VAL A 86 7.95 2.55 -8.26
N THR A 87 7.24 2.47 -7.14
CA THR A 87 7.00 1.23 -6.40
C THR A 87 5.52 0.87 -6.46
N PRO A 88 5.16 -0.24 -7.11
CA PRO A 88 3.85 -0.86 -6.93
C PRO A 88 3.75 -1.49 -5.54
N CYS A 89 2.62 -1.27 -4.88
CA CYS A 89 2.22 -2.06 -3.72
C CYS A 89 0.76 -2.48 -3.91
N TYR A 90 0.44 -3.70 -3.51
CA TYR A 90 -0.93 -4.19 -3.50
C TYR A 90 -1.25 -4.74 -2.12
N MET A 91 -2.42 -4.39 -1.57
CA MET A 91 -2.90 -4.92 -0.29
C MET A 91 -4.33 -5.42 -0.41
N ARG A 92 -4.65 -6.45 0.35
CA ARG A 92 -6.00 -6.95 0.55
C ARG A 92 -6.28 -6.99 2.03
N PHE A 93 -7.33 -6.32 2.47
CA PHE A 93 -7.81 -6.29 3.84
C PHE A 93 -9.09 -7.11 3.92
N HIS A 94 -9.09 -8.11 4.79
CA HIS A 94 -10.22 -9.00 5.01
C HIS A 94 -11.01 -8.55 6.23
N SER A 95 -12.33 -8.75 6.20
CA SER A 95 -13.23 -8.37 7.30
C SER A 95 -12.99 -9.13 8.60
N ASP A 96 -12.25 -10.24 8.56
CA ASP A 96 -11.82 -11.00 9.73
C ASP A 96 -10.54 -10.44 10.39
N GLY A 97 -10.02 -9.32 9.88
CA GLY A 97 -8.85 -8.65 10.44
C GLY A 97 -7.52 -9.11 9.84
N HIS A 98 -7.50 -10.06 8.91
CA HIS A 98 -6.28 -10.43 8.20
C HIS A 98 -5.99 -9.47 7.05
N PHE A 99 -4.72 -9.34 6.68
CA PHE A 99 -4.34 -8.69 5.43
C PHE A 99 -3.30 -9.50 4.66
N ASP A 100 -3.35 -9.41 3.33
CA ASP A 100 -2.28 -9.86 2.45
C ASP A 100 -1.68 -8.65 1.74
N THR A 101 -0.36 -8.60 1.55
CA THR A 101 0.31 -7.56 0.76
C THR A 101 1.32 -8.14 -0.21
N ILE A 102 1.46 -7.52 -1.38
CA ILE A 102 2.57 -7.71 -2.30
C ILE A 102 3.40 -6.44 -2.33
N ILE A 103 4.66 -6.57 -1.97
CA ILE A 103 5.68 -5.56 -2.23
C ILE A 103 6.74 -6.22 -3.13
N GLY A 104 6.96 -5.66 -4.32
CA GLY A 104 7.82 -6.28 -5.32
C GLY A 104 7.28 -7.62 -5.83
N ARG A 105 7.90 -8.75 -5.43
CA ARG A 105 7.56 -10.11 -5.91
C ARG A 105 7.12 -11.07 -4.80
N SER A 106 6.95 -10.60 -3.57
CA SER A 106 6.69 -11.45 -2.42
C SER A 106 5.34 -11.12 -1.78
N TRP A 107 4.48 -12.13 -1.68
CA TRP A 107 3.28 -12.07 -0.87
C TRP A 107 3.63 -12.20 0.62
N ARG A 108 2.97 -11.40 1.45
CA ARG A 108 3.07 -11.43 2.91
C ARG A 108 1.67 -11.39 3.50
N ARG A 109 1.51 -12.02 4.67
CA ARG A 109 0.28 -11.99 5.44
C ARG A 109 0.55 -11.45 6.83
N GLY A 110 -0.40 -10.71 7.38
CA GLY A 110 -0.39 -10.27 8.77
C GLY A 110 -1.81 -10.08 9.31
N ASP A 111 -1.87 -9.73 10.59
CA ASP A 111 -3.11 -9.55 11.35
C ASP A 111 -3.23 -8.09 11.80
N LEU A 112 -4.44 -7.55 11.74
CA LEU A 112 -4.79 -6.24 12.25
C LEU A 112 -5.30 -6.40 13.70
N ASP A 113 -4.42 -6.22 14.67
CA ASP A 113 -4.81 -6.25 16.08
C ASP A 113 -5.68 -5.01 16.41
N GLY A 114 -6.90 -5.25 16.92
CA GLY A 114 -7.95 -4.25 17.19
C GLY A 114 -7.69 -3.23 18.31
N SER A 115 -6.44 -2.88 18.62
CA SER A 115 -6.13 -1.79 19.56
C SER A 115 -5.55 -0.59 18.80
N THR A 116 -6.40 0.43 18.61
CA THR A 116 -6.11 1.87 18.62
C THR A 116 -4.76 2.37 18.07
N SER A 117 -4.84 3.20 17.03
CA SER A 117 -3.81 4.14 16.54
C SER A 117 -2.40 3.56 16.43
N LEU A 118 -2.09 2.93 15.30
CA LEU A 118 -0.77 2.31 15.09
C LEU A 118 -0.14 2.76 13.77
N VAL A 119 0.05 4.08 13.68
CA VAL A 119 1.03 4.75 12.79
C VAL A 119 2.44 4.12 12.90
N SER A 120 2.71 3.24 13.86
CA SER A 120 4.02 2.63 14.12
C SER A 120 4.13 1.11 13.91
N ARG A 121 3.06 0.33 13.70
CA ARG A 121 3.16 -1.15 13.68
C ARG A 121 3.16 -1.82 12.31
N ILE A 122 2.66 -1.22 11.24
CA ILE A 122 2.83 -1.80 9.89
C ILE A 122 4.30 -1.70 9.45
N ALA A 123 4.95 -0.56 9.68
CA ALA A 123 6.40 -0.41 9.48
C ALA A 123 7.24 -1.34 10.40
N ALA A 124 6.82 -1.56 11.65
CA ALA A 124 7.52 -2.45 12.57
C ALA A 124 7.30 -3.96 12.28
N ALA A 125 6.11 -4.35 11.81
CA ALA A 125 5.83 -5.71 11.38
C ALA A 125 6.59 -6.05 10.09
N ILE A 126 6.71 -5.08 9.17
CA ILE A 126 7.56 -5.24 7.97
C ILE A 126 9.03 -5.36 8.37
N ARG A 127 9.55 -4.56 9.31
CA ARG A 127 10.93 -4.67 9.82
C ARG A 127 11.25 -6.02 10.47
N LYS A 128 10.32 -6.62 11.22
CA LYS A 128 10.51 -7.96 11.83
C LYS A 128 10.50 -9.11 10.82
N LEU A 129 10.01 -8.90 9.61
CA LEU A 129 10.05 -9.91 8.54
C LEU A 129 11.37 -9.88 7.75
N PHE A 130 12.26 -8.92 8.04
CA PHE A 130 13.56 -8.72 7.39
C PHE A 130 14.76 -8.78 8.36
N SER A 131 14.54 -9.15 9.62
CA SER A 131 15.59 -9.53 10.59
C SER A 131 15.61 -11.04 10.76
#